data_AF-A0A917C082-F1
#
_entry.id   AF-A0A917C082-F1
#
_cell.length_a   1.000
_cell.length_b   1.000
_cell.length_c   1.000
_cell.angle_alpha   90.00
_cell.angle_beta   90.00
_cell.angle_gamma   90.00
#
_symmetry.space_group_name_H-M   'P 1'
#
loop_
_entity.id
_entity.type
_entity.pdbx_description
1 polymer ?
#
loop_
_entity_poly.entity_id
_entity_poly.type
_entity_poly.pdbx_seq_one_letter_code
_entity_poly.pdbx_strand_id
1 'polypeptide(L)'
;MTHLFDSYVMVDWSASSTPKKGADSIWYCVVERQGTKLVETALHNPTTRETAMQDLADRLSDLSARGLRVLVGCDFAFGYPKDFAPSIGAQDWSGVWQRLSAMIKDGADNSNNRFAVAAELNRKISGTTGPFWGCPKAQQNEFLESKKPYMNPLTNEMRLCEQRISGVKPVWQLLGTGCVGSQTLMGIARLEQLRRHAWLQDQIKVWPFETGLTANSLGAITLAEIYPSQIKVQAQGNLPKDALQVRTLARHYAELDQVGELASLFAGDPSLSDDQKDIVVREEGWVLGVGKSDKDQALDWLNSYLRAPNDIYRKSQKMIEHDIDVSGFDEDMQDVAIRMIHACGDVDVGVDIAYSAGAASVGRTALAKGCPILVDVEMVSHGIIRKRLAQHNPVVCTLNDARTPAKAEELGTTRSAAALEFWGDWLEGSVVVIGNAPTALFHLIQGILDGRFAKPALIVACPVGFVGAMESKETLIALAGDLGVPYITLRGRRGGSAIAASALNALAKKGITQ
;
A
#
# COMPACT_ATOMS: atom_id res chain seq x y z
N MET A 1 -11.39 16.87 16.38
CA MET A 1 -10.95 17.31 15.04
C MET A 1 -12.21 17.53 14.23
N THR A 2 -12.31 18.63 13.48
CA THR A 2 -13.47 18.93 12.63
C THR A 2 -13.30 18.20 11.30
N HIS A 3 -14.17 17.23 11.03
CA HIS A 3 -14.26 16.57 9.72
C HIS A 3 -14.77 17.55 8.65
N LEU A 4 -14.42 17.32 7.39
CA LEU A 4 -14.82 18.15 6.25
C LEU A 4 -16.20 17.80 5.70
N PHE A 5 -16.59 16.53 5.75
CA PHE A 5 -17.84 16.03 5.17
C PHE A 5 -18.58 15.09 6.12
N ASP A 6 -19.90 15.07 6.00
CA ASP A 6 -20.78 14.20 6.78
C ASP A 6 -21.20 12.96 5.97
N SER A 7 -21.15 13.04 4.63
CA SER A 7 -21.51 11.95 3.72
C SER A 7 -20.53 11.82 2.56
N TYR A 8 -20.28 10.57 2.15
CA TYR A 8 -19.30 10.21 1.13
C TYR A 8 -19.98 9.32 0.10
N VAL A 9 -20.15 9.84 -1.12
CA VAL A 9 -20.78 9.15 -2.25
C VAL A 9 -19.70 8.83 -3.26
N MET A 10 -19.46 7.55 -3.55
CA MET A 10 -18.48 7.14 -4.57
C MET A 10 -19.19 6.45 -5.70
N VAL A 11 -18.91 6.88 -6.93
CA VAL A 11 -19.60 6.45 -8.14
C VAL A 11 -18.62 5.81 -9.10
N ASP A 12 -18.94 4.59 -9.51
CA ASP A 12 -18.35 3.88 -10.64
C ASP A 12 -19.28 4.02 -11.85
N TRP A 13 -18.76 4.62 -12.92
CA TRP A 13 -19.53 5.11 -14.04
C TRP A 13 -19.32 4.25 -15.28
N SER A 14 -20.42 3.73 -15.82
CA SER A 14 -20.37 2.91 -17.05
C SER A 14 -20.74 3.71 -18.28
N ALA A 15 -19.90 3.54 -19.31
CA ALA A 15 -20.19 4.06 -20.64
C ALA A 15 -21.00 3.12 -21.56
N SER A 16 -21.58 2.05 -21.01
CA SER A 16 -22.34 1.07 -21.80
C SER A 16 -23.45 1.72 -22.64
N SER A 17 -23.62 1.24 -23.88
CA SER A 17 -24.74 1.68 -24.74
C SER A 17 -26.04 0.92 -24.48
N THR A 18 -26.02 -0.02 -23.53
CA THR A 18 -27.19 -0.83 -23.15
C THR A 18 -27.35 -0.88 -21.63
N PRO A 19 -28.56 -1.11 -21.11
CA PRO A 19 -28.79 -1.28 -19.69
C PRO A 19 -28.06 -2.53 -19.16
N LYS A 20 -27.39 -2.42 -18.02
CA LYS A 20 -26.60 -3.52 -17.44
C LYS A 20 -26.63 -3.47 -15.91
N LYS A 21 -26.57 -4.64 -15.27
CA LYS A 21 -26.28 -4.82 -13.84
C LYS A 21 -25.06 -5.72 -13.65
N GLY A 22 -24.47 -5.70 -12.47
CA GLY A 22 -23.32 -6.53 -12.11
C GLY A 22 -22.00 -5.92 -12.58
N ALA A 23 -21.11 -6.74 -13.13
CA ALA A 23 -19.79 -6.29 -13.57
C ALA A 23 -19.88 -5.28 -14.74
N ASP A 24 -18.94 -4.35 -14.82
CA ASP A 24 -18.82 -3.28 -15.82
C ASP A 24 -20.12 -2.45 -16.00
N SER A 25 -20.82 -2.20 -14.89
CA SER A 25 -22.05 -1.41 -14.85
C SER A 25 -21.96 -0.31 -13.79
N ILE A 26 -22.96 0.56 -13.72
CA ILE A 26 -22.93 1.72 -12.81
C ILE A 26 -23.11 1.23 -11.38
N TRP A 27 -22.20 1.60 -10.49
CA TRP A 27 -22.35 1.37 -9.05
C TRP A 27 -22.17 2.68 -8.31
N TYR A 28 -22.87 2.84 -7.19
CA TYR A 28 -22.46 3.84 -6.22
C TYR A 28 -22.69 3.37 -4.79
N CYS A 29 -21.84 3.84 -3.89
CA CYS A 29 -21.93 3.59 -2.46
C CYS A 29 -22.06 4.92 -1.70
N VAL A 30 -22.82 4.90 -0.61
CA VAL A 30 -23.01 6.04 0.28
C VAL A 30 -22.63 5.61 1.69
N VAL A 31 -21.67 6.33 2.26
CA VAL A 31 -21.29 6.21 3.67
C VAL A 31 -21.62 7.52 4.37
N GLU A 32 -22.40 7.45 5.45
CA GLU A 32 -22.77 8.60 6.28
C GLU A 32 -22.14 8.47 7.67
N ARG A 33 -21.77 9.62 8.22
CA ARG A 33 -21.31 9.73 9.61
C ARG A 33 -22.52 9.82 10.54
N GLN A 34 -22.60 8.89 11.50
CA GLN A 34 -23.62 8.87 12.54
C GLN A 34 -22.93 8.84 13.91
N GLY A 35 -22.69 10.03 14.48
CA GLY A 35 -21.85 10.19 15.66
C GLY A 35 -20.40 9.82 15.35
N THR A 36 -19.84 8.86 16.10
CA THR A 36 -18.47 8.35 15.88
C THR A 36 -18.39 7.20 14.88
N LYS A 37 -19.53 6.72 14.36
CA LYS A 37 -19.61 5.57 13.46
C LYS A 37 -19.75 6.02 12.00
N LEU A 38 -19.14 5.26 11.11
CA LEU A 38 -19.33 5.34 9.67
C LEU A 38 -20.27 4.21 9.23
N VAL A 39 -21.42 4.59 8.67
CA VAL A 39 -22.50 3.68 8.31
C VAL A 39 -22.68 3.69 6.80
N GLU A 40 -22.62 2.51 6.17
CA GLU A 40 -23.03 2.36 4.77
C GLU A 40 -24.56 2.45 4.70
N THR A 41 -25.08 3.53 4.10
CA THR A 41 -26.52 3.77 3.98
C THR A 41 -27.08 3.32 2.63
N ALA A 42 -26.21 3.14 1.62
CA ALA A 42 -26.60 2.61 0.32
C ALA A 42 -25.43 1.95 -0.41
N LEU A 43 -25.74 0.86 -1.12
CA LEU A 43 -24.91 0.31 -2.21
C LEU A 43 -25.85 -0.05 -3.37
N HIS A 44 -25.82 0.74 -4.43
CA HIS A 44 -26.80 0.69 -5.51
C HIS A 44 -26.17 0.33 -6.86
N ASN A 45 -26.92 -0.39 -7.68
CA ASN A 45 -26.55 -0.78 -9.05
C ASN A 45 -27.68 -0.45 -10.03
N PRO A 46 -27.84 0.85 -10.37
CA PRO A 46 -28.84 1.29 -11.34
C PRO A 46 -28.53 0.70 -12.73
N THR A 47 -29.58 0.33 -13.45
CA THR A 47 -29.45 -0.27 -14.79
C THR A 47 -29.05 0.73 -15.87
N THR A 48 -29.38 2.01 -15.66
CA THR A 48 -29.20 3.08 -16.66
C THR A 48 -28.62 4.32 -16.01
N ARG A 49 -27.94 5.14 -16.82
CA ARG A 49 -27.40 6.44 -16.37
C ARG A 49 -28.51 7.39 -15.95
N GLU A 50 -29.65 7.37 -16.64
CA GLU A 50 -30.81 8.19 -16.28
C GLU A 50 -31.29 7.90 -14.85
N THR A 51 -31.51 6.63 -14.52
CA THR A 51 -31.90 6.23 -13.16
C THR A 51 -30.81 6.57 -12.14
N ALA A 52 -29.53 6.34 -12.49
CA ALA A 52 -28.43 6.70 -11.61
C ALA A 52 -28.42 8.20 -11.27
N MET A 53 -28.62 9.06 -12.27
CA MET A 53 -28.61 10.51 -12.08
C MET A 53 -29.83 11.01 -11.32
N GLN A 54 -31.02 10.44 -11.56
CA GLN A 54 -32.21 10.76 -10.78
C GLN A 54 -32.02 10.38 -9.31
N ASP A 55 -31.58 9.15 -9.05
CA ASP A 55 -31.30 8.66 -7.70
C ASP A 55 -30.27 9.54 -6.97
N LEU A 56 -29.18 9.93 -7.66
CA LEU A 56 -28.16 10.81 -7.11
C LEU A 56 -28.71 12.21 -6.84
N ALA A 57 -29.50 12.79 -7.75
CA ALA A 57 -30.09 14.11 -7.56
C ALA A 57 -31.03 14.14 -6.34
N ASP A 58 -31.92 13.16 -6.22
CA ASP A 58 -32.86 13.06 -5.10
C ASP A 58 -32.12 12.89 -3.77
N ARG A 59 -31.07 12.05 -3.76
CA ARG A 59 -30.27 11.81 -2.56
C ARG A 59 -29.44 13.02 -2.15
N LEU A 60 -28.77 13.67 -3.11
CA LEU A 60 -27.98 14.87 -2.82
C LEU A 60 -28.88 16.01 -2.34
N SER A 61 -30.11 16.10 -2.88
CA SER A 61 -31.12 17.04 -2.41
C SER A 61 -31.53 16.77 -0.96
N ASP A 62 -31.79 15.50 -0.59
CA ASP A 62 -32.09 15.11 0.80
C ASP A 62 -30.93 15.44 1.76
N LEU A 63 -29.71 15.04 1.40
CA LEU A 63 -28.52 15.29 2.21
C LEU A 63 -28.29 16.80 2.40
N SER A 64 -28.43 17.58 1.34
CA SER A 64 -28.30 19.04 1.38
C SER A 64 -29.42 19.68 2.22
N ALA A 65 -30.66 19.21 2.12
CA ALA A 65 -31.78 19.68 2.92
C ALA A 65 -31.60 19.40 4.42
N ARG A 66 -30.87 18.34 4.77
CA ARG A 66 -30.44 18.01 6.14
C ARG A 66 -29.24 18.85 6.62
N GLY A 67 -28.70 19.71 5.78
CA GLY A 67 -27.53 20.55 6.08
C GLY A 67 -26.20 19.80 6.08
N LEU A 68 -26.15 18.59 5.51
CA LEU A 68 -24.96 17.75 5.49
C LEU A 68 -24.00 18.16 4.37
N ARG A 69 -22.71 18.13 4.67
CA ARG A 69 -21.64 18.32 3.67
C ARG A 69 -21.34 16.99 3.00
N VAL A 70 -21.28 16.97 1.67
CA VAL A 70 -21.15 15.74 0.87
C VAL A 70 -19.91 15.79 -0.03
N LEU A 71 -19.09 14.73 0.04
CA LEU A 71 -18.07 14.45 -0.98
C LEU A 71 -18.64 13.46 -1.99
N VAL A 72 -18.62 13.82 -3.27
CA VAL A 72 -19.02 12.94 -4.37
C VAL A 72 -17.79 12.64 -5.23
N GLY A 73 -17.27 11.43 -5.12
CA GLY A 73 -16.15 10.97 -5.94
C GLY A 73 -16.65 10.24 -7.19
N CYS A 74 -16.16 10.63 -8.37
CA CYS A 74 -16.50 10.01 -9.65
C CYS A 74 -15.28 9.39 -10.32
N ASP A 75 -15.43 8.18 -10.83
CA ASP A 75 -14.33 7.39 -11.41
C ASP A 75 -14.07 7.67 -12.90
N PHE A 76 -14.15 8.93 -13.31
CA PHE A 76 -13.74 9.37 -14.64
C PHE A 76 -13.07 10.75 -14.58
N ALA A 77 -12.36 11.09 -15.66
CA ALA A 77 -11.64 12.35 -15.74
C ALA A 77 -12.60 13.55 -15.77
N PHE A 78 -12.28 14.63 -15.06
CA PHE A 78 -13.07 15.86 -15.07
C PHE A 78 -12.62 16.85 -16.14
N GLY A 79 -11.43 16.68 -16.69
CA GLY A 79 -10.86 17.56 -17.70
C GLY A 79 -10.03 16.81 -18.74
N TYR A 80 -9.44 17.59 -19.63
CA TYR A 80 -8.60 17.12 -20.73
C TYR A 80 -7.24 17.80 -20.67
N PRO A 81 -6.18 17.20 -21.23
CA PRO A 81 -4.88 17.85 -21.32
C PRO A 81 -4.97 19.27 -21.88
N LYS A 82 -4.07 20.13 -21.39
CA LYS A 82 -3.91 21.52 -21.81
C LYS A 82 -4.08 21.69 -23.32
N ASP A 83 -4.74 22.78 -23.70
CA ASP A 83 -5.03 23.24 -25.06
C ASP A 83 -6.26 22.56 -25.72
N PHE A 84 -6.92 21.63 -25.04
CA PHE A 84 -8.21 21.08 -25.48
C PHE A 84 -9.32 22.13 -25.44
N ALA A 85 -9.50 22.83 -24.32
CA ALA A 85 -10.55 23.84 -24.18
C ALA A 85 -10.51 24.88 -25.33
N PRO A 86 -9.39 25.57 -25.60
CA PRO A 86 -9.32 26.50 -26.72
C PRO A 86 -9.48 25.83 -28.09
N SER A 87 -9.02 24.58 -28.28
CA SER A 87 -9.15 23.87 -29.56
C SER A 87 -10.61 23.62 -30.00
N ILE A 88 -11.55 23.65 -29.06
CA ILE A 88 -12.99 23.52 -29.33
C ILE A 88 -13.75 24.84 -29.13
N GLY A 89 -13.03 25.96 -28.97
CA GLY A 89 -13.58 27.28 -28.75
C GLY A 89 -14.19 27.50 -27.35
N ALA A 90 -13.75 26.73 -26.35
CA ALA A 90 -14.06 26.99 -24.93
C ALA A 90 -12.94 27.84 -24.29
N GLN A 91 -13.29 28.64 -23.29
CA GLN A 91 -12.29 29.45 -22.56
C GLN A 91 -11.57 28.65 -21.47
N ASP A 92 -12.30 27.72 -20.85
CA ASP A 92 -11.92 26.93 -19.68
C ASP A 92 -12.73 25.61 -19.60
N TRP A 93 -12.53 24.87 -18.51
CA TRP A 93 -13.23 23.63 -18.17
C TRP A 93 -14.77 23.77 -18.21
N SER A 94 -15.32 24.90 -17.76
CA SER A 94 -16.78 25.08 -17.67
C SER A 94 -17.37 25.19 -19.08
N GLY A 95 -16.69 25.91 -19.98
CA GLY A 95 -17.05 25.95 -21.39
C GLY A 95 -16.97 24.58 -22.06
N VAL A 96 -16.00 23.74 -21.68
CA VAL A 96 -15.90 22.35 -22.16
C VAL A 96 -17.11 21.53 -21.70
N TRP A 97 -17.41 21.55 -20.40
CA TRP A 97 -18.52 20.79 -19.81
C TRP A 97 -19.86 21.15 -20.46
N GLN A 98 -20.12 22.45 -20.64
CA GLN A 98 -21.31 22.98 -21.32
C GLN A 98 -21.45 22.46 -22.75
N ARG A 99 -20.35 22.48 -23.52
CA ARG A 99 -20.35 21.99 -24.90
C ARG A 99 -20.59 20.49 -24.96
N LEU A 100 -19.93 19.71 -24.10
CA LEU A 100 -20.12 18.26 -24.04
C LEU A 100 -21.57 17.92 -23.66
N SER A 101 -22.14 18.59 -22.66
CA SER A 101 -23.53 18.40 -22.25
C SER A 101 -24.52 18.72 -23.37
N ALA A 102 -24.24 19.74 -24.20
CA ALA A 102 -25.08 20.09 -25.35
C ALA A 102 -24.94 19.11 -26.54
N MET A 103 -23.76 18.49 -26.71
CA MET A 103 -23.48 17.57 -27.82
C MET A 103 -23.89 16.11 -27.54
N ILE A 104 -23.75 15.67 -26.28
CA ILE A 104 -24.03 14.30 -25.87
C ILE A 104 -25.54 14.09 -25.78
N LYS A 105 -26.01 13.06 -26.49
CA LYS A 105 -27.35 12.50 -26.38
C LYS A 105 -27.21 11.16 -25.67
N ASP A 106 -27.91 11.01 -24.55
CA ASP A 106 -27.89 9.83 -23.71
C ASP A 106 -29.32 9.46 -23.32
N GLY A 107 -29.86 8.43 -23.95
CA GLY A 107 -31.23 7.98 -23.79
C GLY A 107 -31.47 7.26 -22.46
N ALA A 108 -32.74 7.20 -22.05
CA ALA A 108 -33.15 6.49 -20.84
C ALA A 108 -32.83 4.98 -20.88
N ASP A 109 -32.58 4.42 -22.07
CA ASP A 109 -32.17 3.03 -22.33
C ASP A 109 -30.65 2.86 -22.50
N ASN A 110 -29.85 3.87 -22.11
CA ASN A 110 -28.40 3.97 -22.32
C ASN A 110 -27.94 4.12 -23.78
N SER A 111 -28.85 4.19 -24.77
CA SER A 111 -28.44 4.51 -26.15
C SER A 111 -27.76 5.89 -26.17
N ASN A 112 -26.60 6.00 -26.82
CA ASN A 112 -25.85 7.25 -26.79
C ASN A 112 -24.99 7.49 -28.03
N ASN A 113 -24.61 8.74 -28.25
CA ASN A 113 -23.88 9.21 -29.43
C ASN A 113 -22.39 9.52 -29.17
N ARG A 114 -21.77 8.98 -28.11
CA ARG A 114 -20.42 9.37 -27.67
C ARG A 114 -19.33 9.29 -28.76
N PHE A 115 -19.40 8.27 -29.62
CA PHE A 115 -18.45 8.11 -30.73
C PHE A 115 -18.67 9.17 -31.83
N ALA A 116 -19.92 9.54 -32.12
CA ALA A 116 -20.21 10.63 -33.05
C ALA A 116 -19.75 11.99 -32.50
N VAL A 117 -19.90 12.21 -31.19
CA VAL A 117 -19.37 13.42 -30.52
C VAL A 117 -17.85 13.47 -30.61
N ALA A 118 -17.16 12.35 -30.34
CA ALA A 118 -15.71 12.30 -30.46
C ALA A 118 -15.21 12.56 -31.90
N ALA A 119 -15.89 11.99 -32.91
CA ALA A 119 -15.57 12.25 -34.30
C ALA A 119 -15.76 13.75 -34.67
N GLU A 120 -16.83 14.37 -34.20
CA GLU A 120 -17.09 15.80 -34.42
C GLU A 120 -16.06 16.70 -33.70
N LEU A 121 -15.61 16.30 -32.52
CA LEU A 121 -14.52 17.00 -31.81
C LEU A 121 -13.20 16.88 -32.58
N ASN A 122 -12.83 15.68 -33.02
CA ASN A 122 -11.64 15.47 -33.85
C ASN A 122 -11.68 16.32 -35.12
N ARG A 123 -12.82 16.35 -35.82
CA ARG A 123 -13.03 17.20 -37.00
C ARG A 123 -12.78 18.68 -36.71
N LYS A 124 -13.22 19.19 -35.57
CA LYS A 124 -13.01 20.60 -35.18
C LYS A 124 -11.56 20.90 -34.79
N ILE A 125 -10.91 19.98 -34.11
CA ILE A 125 -9.57 20.17 -33.55
C ILE A 125 -8.51 20.08 -34.64
N SER A 126 -8.60 19.06 -35.49
CA SER A 126 -7.52 18.70 -36.42
C SER A 126 -7.96 18.58 -37.87
N GLY A 127 -9.27 18.47 -38.14
CA GLY A 127 -9.79 18.14 -39.47
C GLY A 127 -9.41 16.73 -39.92
N THR A 128 -8.90 15.89 -39.02
CA THR A 128 -8.45 14.51 -39.29
C THR A 128 -8.73 13.63 -38.06
N THR A 129 -8.10 12.46 -37.99
CA THR A 129 -8.23 11.54 -36.85
C THR A 129 -7.46 12.05 -35.63
N GLY A 130 -8.08 11.94 -34.44
CA GLY A 130 -7.50 12.38 -33.18
C GLY A 130 -7.92 13.81 -32.75
N PRO A 131 -7.78 14.14 -31.46
CA PRO A 131 -7.07 13.38 -30.43
C PRO A 131 -7.82 12.14 -29.93
N PHE A 132 -9.15 12.08 -30.03
CA PHE A 132 -9.93 10.93 -29.59
C PHE A 132 -9.77 9.72 -30.51
N TRP A 133 -9.77 8.52 -29.93
CA TRP A 133 -9.65 7.26 -30.68
C TRP A 133 -10.22 6.07 -29.90
N GLY A 134 -10.37 4.94 -30.57
CA GLY A 134 -10.90 3.70 -29.97
C GLY A 134 -12.41 3.62 -30.08
N CYS A 135 -12.93 3.22 -31.24
CA CYS A 135 -14.34 2.89 -31.44
C CYS A 135 -14.51 1.46 -31.99
N PRO A 136 -15.71 0.87 -31.94
CA PRO A 136 -16.01 -0.35 -32.70
C PRO A 136 -15.82 -0.12 -34.21
N LYS A 137 -15.46 -1.16 -34.97
CA LYS A 137 -15.25 -1.04 -36.44
C LYS A 137 -16.44 -0.41 -37.18
N ALA A 138 -17.66 -0.74 -36.75
CA ALA A 138 -18.88 -0.19 -37.34
C ALA A 138 -19.10 1.32 -37.08
N GLN A 139 -18.33 1.92 -36.19
CA GLN A 139 -18.40 3.34 -35.82
C GLN A 139 -17.19 4.13 -36.37
N GLN A 140 -16.33 3.51 -37.19
CA GLN A 140 -15.20 4.20 -37.82
C GLN A 140 -15.69 5.17 -38.89
N ASN A 141 -15.01 6.31 -39.01
CA ASN A 141 -15.20 7.28 -40.08
C ASN A 141 -13.90 8.08 -40.31
N GLU A 142 -13.93 9.08 -41.20
CA GLU A 142 -12.77 9.92 -41.55
C GLU A 142 -12.15 10.68 -40.36
N PHE A 143 -12.85 10.82 -39.23
CA PHE A 143 -12.39 11.56 -38.05
C PHE A 143 -12.22 10.68 -36.80
N LEU A 144 -12.66 9.42 -36.80
CA LEU A 144 -12.54 8.54 -35.63
C LEU A 144 -12.21 7.09 -36.02
N GLU A 145 -11.12 6.58 -35.47
CA GLU A 145 -10.62 5.22 -35.75
C GLU A 145 -10.64 4.32 -34.50
N SER A 146 -10.60 3.00 -34.72
CA SER A 146 -10.44 2.02 -33.62
C SER A 146 -9.06 2.01 -32.99
N LYS A 147 -8.03 2.50 -33.69
CA LYS A 147 -6.65 2.48 -33.22
C LYS A 147 -6.18 3.90 -32.92
N LYS A 148 -5.14 3.99 -32.09
CA LYS A 148 -4.50 5.27 -31.78
C LYS A 148 -3.93 5.88 -33.06
N PRO A 149 -4.19 7.18 -33.34
CA PRO A 149 -3.59 7.88 -34.47
C PRO A 149 -2.07 7.97 -34.29
N TYR A 150 -1.33 8.07 -35.41
CA TYR A 150 0.12 8.16 -35.38
C TYR A 150 0.61 9.48 -34.75
N MET A 151 -0.09 10.59 -35.00
CA MET A 151 0.19 11.88 -34.38
C MET A 151 -0.99 12.33 -33.51
N ASN A 152 -0.69 12.89 -32.35
CA ASN A 152 -1.68 13.63 -31.55
C ASN A 152 -1.70 15.08 -32.06
N PRO A 153 -2.85 15.62 -32.49
CA PRO A 153 -2.94 17.01 -32.95
C PRO A 153 -2.77 18.04 -31.83
N LEU A 154 -2.86 17.62 -30.56
CA LEU A 154 -2.60 18.47 -29.39
C LEU A 154 -1.21 18.22 -28.80
N THR A 155 -0.68 19.24 -28.13
CA THR A 155 0.69 19.23 -27.58
C THR A 155 0.88 18.14 -26.52
N ASN A 156 -0.13 17.91 -25.68
CA ASN A 156 -0.04 16.96 -24.57
C ASN A 156 -0.99 15.78 -24.78
N GLU A 157 -0.46 14.57 -24.61
CA GLU A 157 -1.27 13.35 -24.62
C GLU A 157 -1.90 13.06 -23.25
N MET A 158 -1.20 13.39 -22.16
CA MET A 158 -1.59 13.08 -20.78
C MET A 158 -1.74 14.37 -19.97
N ARG A 159 -2.69 14.38 -19.03
CA ARG A 159 -2.81 15.44 -18.03
C ARG A 159 -1.65 15.43 -17.04
N LEU A 160 -1.40 16.54 -16.37
CA LEU A 160 -0.38 16.68 -15.34
C LEU A 160 -0.56 15.67 -14.20
N CYS A 161 -1.80 15.38 -13.80
CA CYS A 161 -2.09 14.35 -12.78
C CYS A 161 -1.72 12.94 -13.28
N GLU A 162 -2.04 12.62 -14.53
CA GLU A 162 -1.79 11.31 -15.14
C GLU A 162 -0.29 11.02 -15.31
N GLN A 163 0.54 12.04 -15.51
CA GLN A 163 2.00 11.91 -15.57
C GLN A 163 2.63 11.44 -14.25
N ARG A 164 1.89 11.51 -13.13
CA ARG A 164 2.33 11.06 -11.80
C ARG A 164 1.86 9.66 -11.46
N ILE A 165 1.07 9.04 -12.34
CA ILE A 165 0.44 7.76 -12.08
C ILE A 165 0.94 6.74 -13.10
N SER A 166 1.46 5.62 -12.62
CA SER A 166 1.95 4.56 -13.49
C SER A 166 0.80 3.77 -14.12
N GLY A 167 0.91 3.49 -15.43
CA GLY A 167 0.03 2.55 -16.13
C GLY A 167 -1.34 3.09 -16.56
N VAL A 168 -1.60 4.38 -16.41
CA VAL A 168 -2.87 5.00 -16.84
C VAL A 168 -2.91 5.19 -18.35
N LYS A 169 -4.13 5.19 -18.91
CA LYS A 169 -4.36 5.49 -20.32
C LYS A 169 -4.75 6.95 -20.50
N PRO A 170 -4.40 7.58 -21.64
CA PRO A 170 -4.87 8.93 -21.93
C PRO A 170 -6.39 8.96 -21.97
N VAL A 171 -6.96 10.06 -21.48
CA VAL A 171 -8.41 10.35 -21.52
C VAL A 171 -8.99 10.32 -22.94
N TRP A 172 -8.15 10.41 -23.97
CA TRP A 172 -8.53 10.33 -25.38
C TRP A 172 -9.03 8.96 -25.84
N GLN A 173 -8.62 7.88 -25.16
CA GLN A 173 -9.00 6.52 -25.54
C GLN A 173 -10.43 6.20 -25.10
N LEU A 174 -11.33 5.95 -26.05
CA LEU A 174 -12.75 5.74 -25.81
C LEU A 174 -13.14 4.26 -25.62
N LEU A 175 -12.35 3.32 -26.12
CA LEU A 175 -12.64 1.88 -26.03
C LEU A 175 -11.36 1.05 -25.81
N GLY A 176 -11.48 0.06 -24.93
CA GLY A 176 -10.40 -0.87 -24.57
C GLY A 176 -10.30 -1.06 -23.05
N THR A 177 -9.50 -2.04 -22.64
CA THR A 177 -9.29 -2.30 -21.20
C THR A 177 -8.56 -1.13 -20.54
N GLY A 178 -9.12 -0.62 -19.44
CA GLY A 178 -8.51 0.43 -18.63
C GLY A 178 -8.62 1.85 -19.20
N CYS A 179 -9.34 2.06 -20.30
CA CYS A 179 -9.60 3.39 -20.82
C CYS A 179 -10.82 4.06 -20.16
N VAL A 180 -10.83 5.39 -20.11
CA VAL A 180 -11.86 6.18 -19.44
C VAL A 180 -12.52 7.22 -20.35
N GLY A 181 -12.10 7.35 -21.61
CA GLY A 181 -12.53 8.47 -22.46
C GLY A 181 -14.03 8.48 -22.75
N SER A 182 -14.64 7.31 -22.94
CA SER A 182 -16.10 7.20 -23.11
C SER A 182 -16.85 7.59 -21.83
N GLN A 183 -16.36 7.15 -20.68
CA GLN A 183 -16.91 7.48 -19.36
C GLN A 183 -16.79 8.98 -19.10
N THR A 184 -15.66 9.57 -19.45
CA THR A 184 -15.37 11.00 -19.30
C THR A 184 -16.35 11.86 -20.10
N LEU A 185 -16.52 11.59 -21.40
CA LEU A 185 -17.44 12.35 -22.26
C LEU A 185 -18.87 12.36 -21.70
N MET A 186 -19.37 11.19 -21.29
CA MET A 186 -20.75 11.06 -20.83
C MET A 186 -20.93 11.48 -19.37
N GLY A 187 -19.95 11.21 -18.53
CA GLY A 187 -19.93 11.57 -17.12
C GLY A 187 -19.92 13.09 -16.96
N ILE A 188 -19.03 13.80 -17.67
CA ILE A 188 -19.02 15.27 -17.70
C ILE A 188 -20.38 15.82 -18.15
N ALA A 189 -20.97 15.26 -19.22
CA ALA A 189 -22.27 15.72 -19.71
C ALA A 189 -23.39 15.58 -18.66
N ARG A 190 -23.39 14.50 -17.88
CA ARG A 190 -24.36 14.26 -16.80
C ARG A 190 -24.07 15.09 -15.55
N LEU A 191 -22.80 15.29 -15.18
CA LEU A 191 -22.43 16.17 -14.05
C LEU A 191 -22.76 17.64 -14.36
N GLU A 192 -22.61 18.08 -15.60
CA GLU A 192 -23.06 19.41 -16.04
C GLU A 192 -24.57 19.61 -15.86
N GLN A 193 -25.37 18.58 -16.13
CA GLN A 193 -26.82 18.61 -15.90
C GLN A 193 -27.13 18.63 -14.40
N LEU A 194 -26.45 17.79 -13.61
CA LEU A 194 -26.64 17.70 -12.16
C LEU A 194 -26.29 19.01 -11.45
N ARG A 195 -25.17 19.64 -11.80
CA ARG A 195 -24.77 20.94 -11.21
C ARG A 195 -25.65 22.10 -11.63
N ARG A 196 -26.49 21.93 -12.66
CA ARG A 196 -27.51 22.92 -13.07
C ARG A 196 -28.91 22.55 -12.60
N HIS A 197 -29.04 21.44 -11.87
CA HIS A 197 -30.32 21.01 -11.35
C HIS A 197 -30.86 22.07 -10.38
N ALA A 198 -32.14 22.43 -10.51
CA ALA A 198 -32.72 23.59 -9.84
C ALA A 198 -32.54 23.60 -8.31
N TRP A 199 -32.47 22.42 -7.69
CA TRP A 199 -32.28 22.26 -6.23
C TRP A 199 -30.83 22.15 -5.79
N LEU A 200 -29.88 21.97 -6.71
CA LEU A 200 -28.47 21.67 -6.40
C LEU A 200 -27.48 22.72 -6.92
N GLN A 201 -27.91 23.59 -7.85
CA GLN A 201 -27.01 24.50 -8.56
C GLN A 201 -26.20 25.44 -7.67
N ASP A 202 -26.73 25.83 -6.50
CA ASP A 202 -26.04 26.70 -5.55
C ASP A 202 -25.25 25.92 -4.48
N GLN A 203 -25.35 24.60 -4.48
CA GLN A 203 -24.76 23.71 -3.46
C GLN A 203 -23.51 22.99 -3.96
N ILE A 204 -23.46 22.71 -5.26
CA ILE A 204 -22.41 21.92 -5.90
C ILE A 204 -21.22 22.81 -6.27
N LYS A 205 -20.01 22.36 -5.90
CA LYS A 205 -18.75 22.83 -6.47
C LYS A 205 -17.95 21.67 -7.07
N VAL A 206 -17.25 21.94 -8.16
CA VAL A 206 -16.34 21.00 -8.83
C VAL A 206 -14.90 21.29 -8.41
N TRP A 207 -14.30 20.37 -7.66
CA TRP A 207 -12.87 20.42 -7.34
C TRP A 207 -12.05 19.79 -8.49
N PRO A 208 -10.87 20.35 -8.84
CA PRO A 208 -10.24 21.55 -8.28
C PRO A 208 -10.72 22.87 -8.89
N PHE A 209 -11.46 22.81 -9.99
CA PHE A 209 -11.79 23.94 -10.85
C PHE A 209 -12.37 25.18 -10.17
N GLU A 210 -13.29 25.00 -9.22
CA GLU A 210 -13.96 26.11 -8.52
C GLU A 210 -13.35 26.41 -7.14
N THR A 211 -12.27 25.69 -6.80
CA THR A 211 -11.72 25.69 -5.45
C THR A 211 -10.28 26.16 -5.41
N GLY A 212 -9.50 25.99 -6.49
CA GLY A 212 -8.10 26.37 -6.55
C GLY A 212 -7.16 25.42 -5.82
N LEU A 213 -7.44 24.10 -5.86
CA LEU A 213 -6.65 23.08 -5.15
C LEU A 213 -6.55 23.36 -3.64
N THR A 214 -7.68 23.60 -2.98
CA THR A 214 -7.71 23.78 -1.52
C THR A 214 -8.99 23.25 -0.88
N ALA A 215 -8.87 22.78 0.36
CA ALA A 215 -10.00 22.36 1.19
C ALA A 215 -10.81 23.55 1.75
N ASN A 216 -10.28 24.78 1.70
CA ASN A 216 -10.90 25.94 2.35
C ASN A 216 -12.10 26.52 1.59
N SER A 217 -12.28 26.17 0.33
CA SER A 217 -13.29 26.73 -0.56
C SER A 217 -14.31 25.69 -1.07
N LEU A 218 -14.33 24.50 -0.45
CA LEU A 218 -15.20 23.37 -0.82
C LEU A 218 -16.70 23.71 -0.66
N GLY A 219 -17.52 23.20 -1.58
CA GLY A 219 -18.97 23.39 -1.59
C GLY A 219 -19.67 22.61 -0.47
N ALA A 220 -20.99 22.81 -0.33
CA ALA A 220 -21.83 21.93 0.49
C ALA A 220 -21.83 20.52 -0.10
N ILE A 221 -21.88 20.42 -1.43
CA ILE A 221 -21.60 19.21 -2.20
C ILE A 221 -20.33 19.49 -3.02
N THR A 222 -19.32 18.65 -2.86
CA THR A 222 -18.08 18.74 -3.64
C THR A 222 -17.96 17.54 -4.56
N LEU A 223 -17.91 17.79 -5.87
CA LEU A 223 -17.55 16.78 -6.86
C LEU A 223 -16.03 16.68 -6.95
N ALA A 224 -15.48 15.48 -6.91
CA ALA A 224 -14.06 15.21 -7.07
C ALA A 224 -13.82 14.03 -8.00
N GLU A 225 -12.78 14.13 -8.83
CA GLU A 225 -12.30 13.00 -9.63
C GLU A 225 -11.51 12.03 -8.73
N ILE A 226 -11.85 10.74 -8.80
CA ILE A 226 -11.18 9.66 -8.05
C ILE A 226 -10.60 8.57 -8.99
N TYR A 227 -10.53 8.86 -10.29
CA TYR A 227 -9.94 7.95 -11.28
C TYR A 227 -8.53 8.38 -11.68
N PRO A 228 -7.58 7.44 -11.80
CA PRO A 228 -7.68 6.04 -11.41
C PRO A 228 -7.54 5.86 -9.89
N SER A 229 -8.28 4.91 -9.32
CA SER A 229 -8.13 4.55 -7.90
C SER A 229 -6.71 4.07 -7.61
N GLN A 230 -6.03 4.72 -6.66
CA GLN A 230 -4.76 4.27 -6.09
C GLN A 230 -4.94 3.25 -4.95
N ILE A 231 -6.20 2.94 -4.61
CA ILE A 231 -6.56 2.14 -3.44
C ILE A 231 -6.73 0.68 -3.86
N LYS A 232 -6.00 -0.21 -3.19
CA LYS A 232 -6.11 -1.65 -3.42
C LYS A 232 -7.43 -2.16 -2.86
N VAL A 233 -8.31 -2.62 -3.75
CA VAL A 233 -9.55 -3.31 -3.40
C VAL A 233 -9.23 -4.78 -3.16
N GLN A 234 -9.50 -5.28 -1.96
CA GLN A 234 -9.40 -6.70 -1.67
C GLN A 234 -10.70 -7.41 -2.08
N ALA A 235 -10.58 -8.59 -2.69
CA ALA A 235 -11.75 -9.40 -3.00
C ALA A 235 -12.40 -9.87 -1.69
N GLN A 236 -13.69 -9.56 -1.51
CA GLN A 236 -14.43 -9.94 -0.32
C GLN A 236 -15.84 -10.41 -0.69
N GLY A 237 -16.15 -11.65 -0.32
CA GLY A 237 -17.45 -12.27 -0.58
C GLY A 237 -17.77 -12.41 -2.08
N ASN A 238 -19.06 -12.41 -2.41
CA ASN A 238 -19.58 -12.65 -3.77
C ASN A 238 -19.92 -11.35 -4.53
N LEU A 239 -19.46 -10.19 -4.07
CA LEU A 239 -19.77 -8.92 -4.73
C LEU A 239 -18.92 -8.71 -5.99
N PRO A 240 -19.48 -8.11 -7.06
CA PRO A 240 -18.70 -7.66 -8.20
C PRO A 240 -17.59 -6.68 -7.78
N LYS A 241 -16.49 -6.66 -8.54
CA LYS A 241 -15.34 -5.79 -8.28
C LYS A 241 -15.74 -4.32 -8.18
N ASP A 242 -16.59 -3.85 -9.08
CA ASP A 242 -17.07 -2.46 -9.18
C ASP A 242 -17.82 -2.05 -7.89
N ALA A 243 -18.67 -2.96 -7.37
CA ALA A 243 -19.39 -2.76 -6.11
C ALA A 243 -18.45 -2.68 -4.90
N LEU A 244 -17.44 -3.55 -4.85
CA LEU A 244 -16.41 -3.51 -3.80
C LEU A 244 -15.55 -2.25 -3.90
N GLN A 245 -15.29 -1.77 -5.12
CA GLN A 245 -14.50 -0.56 -5.36
C GLN A 245 -15.19 0.67 -4.78
N VAL A 246 -16.45 0.94 -5.15
CA VAL A 246 -17.15 2.13 -4.62
C VAL A 246 -17.30 2.08 -3.10
N ARG A 247 -17.56 0.90 -2.52
CA ARG A 247 -17.63 0.72 -1.07
C ARG A 247 -16.30 1.01 -0.38
N THR A 248 -15.21 0.45 -0.92
CA THR A 248 -13.86 0.63 -0.36
C THR A 248 -13.46 2.11 -0.42
N LEU A 249 -13.70 2.77 -1.54
CA LEU A 249 -13.40 4.20 -1.72
C LEU A 249 -14.23 5.06 -0.77
N ALA A 250 -15.54 4.80 -0.62
CA ALA A 250 -16.42 5.61 0.22
C ALA A 250 -16.00 5.52 1.69
N ARG A 251 -15.70 4.31 2.15
CA ARG A 251 -15.19 4.08 3.51
C ARG A 251 -13.82 4.71 3.72
N HIS A 252 -12.91 4.55 2.77
CA HIS A 252 -11.55 5.08 2.89
C HIS A 252 -11.53 6.60 3.07
N TYR A 253 -12.21 7.36 2.20
CA TYR A 253 -12.25 8.81 2.34
C TYR A 253 -12.95 9.26 3.63
N ALA A 254 -13.97 8.52 4.08
CA ALA A 254 -14.65 8.77 5.35
C ALA A 254 -13.75 8.55 6.58
N GLU A 255 -12.89 7.52 6.52
CA GLU A 255 -11.90 7.21 7.55
C GLU A 255 -10.76 8.23 7.58
N LEU A 256 -10.24 8.65 6.42
CA LEU A 256 -9.25 9.73 6.34
C LEU A 256 -9.77 11.04 6.93
N ASP A 257 -11.02 11.38 6.67
CA ASP A 257 -11.63 12.59 7.21
C ASP A 257 -11.82 12.49 8.73
N GLN A 258 -12.12 11.30 9.24
CA GLN A 258 -12.27 11.05 10.67
C GLN A 258 -10.97 11.28 11.45
N VAL A 259 -9.82 11.02 10.82
CA VAL A 259 -8.49 11.27 11.40
C VAL A 259 -7.89 12.62 10.99
N GLY A 260 -8.63 13.44 10.23
CA GLY A 260 -8.21 14.78 9.82
C GLY A 260 -7.21 14.83 8.66
N GLU A 261 -7.02 13.73 7.93
CA GLU A 261 -6.05 13.61 6.83
C GLU A 261 -6.65 13.88 5.44
N LEU A 262 -7.98 13.90 5.32
CA LEU A 262 -8.64 14.14 4.04
C LEU A 262 -8.33 15.53 3.46
N ALA A 263 -8.20 16.55 4.31
CA ALA A 263 -8.01 17.94 3.88
C ALA A 263 -6.76 18.14 3.01
N SER A 264 -5.66 17.46 3.33
CA SER A 264 -4.43 17.55 2.55
C SER A 264 -4.56 17.02 1.13
N LEU A 265 -5.50 16.10 0.86
CA LEU A 265 -5.67 15.53 -0.48
C LEU A 265 -6.19 16.56 -1.49
N PHE A 266 -6.92 17.58 -1.02
CA PHE A 266 -7.45 18.66 -1.87
C PHE A 266 -6.38 19.65 -2.33
N ALA A 267 -5.17 19.61 -1.78
CA ALA A 267 -4.05 20.47 -2.16
C ALA A 267 -3.34 20.01 -3.45
N GLY A 268 -3.63 18.81 -3.94
CA GLY A 268 -2.93 18.21 -5.08
C GLY A 268 -1.46 17.92 -4.76
N ASP A 269 -0.61 17.94 -5.80
CA ASP A 269 0.84 17.76 -5.63
C ASP A 269 1.53 19.08 -5.21
N PRO A 270 2.19 19.11 -4.03
CA PRO A 270 2.87 20.31 -3.54
C PRO A 270 4.05 20.75 -4.42
N SER A 271 4.53 19.93 -5.35
CA SER A 271 5.59 20.27 -6.30
C SER A 271 5.11 21.02 -7.55
N LEU A 272 3.80 21.18 -7.75
CA LEU A 272 3.27 21.93 -8.89
C LEU A 272 3.73 23.39 -8.85
N SER A 273 4.25 23.88 -9.98
CA SER A 273 4.46 25.32 -10.17
C SER A 273 3.13 26.07 -10.24
N ASP A 274 3.15 27.39 -10.05
CA ASP A 274 1.91 28.18 -10.13
C ASP A 274 1.27 28.11 -11.53
N ASP A 275 2.07 28.12 -12.61
CA ASP A 275 1.58 27.88 -13.98
C ASP A 275 0.90 26.51 -14.14
N GLN A 276 1.43 25.47 -13.48
CA GLN A 276 0.83 24.14 -13.51
C GLN A 276 -0.47 24.08 -12.73
N LYS A 277 -0.55 24.74 -11.56
CA LYS A 277 -1.80 24.86 -10.80
C LYS A 277 -2.86 25.59 -11.62
N ASP A 278 -2.49 26.65 -12.33
CA ASP A 278 -3.40 27.38 -13.21
C ASP A 278 -3.92 26.49 -14.34
N ILE A 279 -3.08 25.67 -14.97
CA ILE A 279 -3.50 24.68 -15.97
C ILE A 279 -4.50 23.67 -15.37
N VAL A 280 -4.21 23.15 -14.18
CA VAL A 280 -5.06 22.18 -13.47
C VAL A 280 -6.43 22.76 -13.16
N VAL A 281 -6.47 23.98 -12.61
CA VAL A 281 -7.71 24.65 -12.18
C VAL A 281 -8.50 25.19 -13.37
N ARG A 282 -7.82 25.57 -14.47
CA ARG A 282 -8.49 26.12 -15.65
C ARG A 282 -9.05 25.05 -16.58
N GLU A 283 -8.43 23.88 -16.68
CA GLU A 283 -8.73 22.94 -17.77
C GLU A 283 -8.59 21.45 -17.41
N GLU A 284 -7.48 21.02 -16.79
CA GLU A 284 -7.16 19.58 -16.74
C GLU A 284 -7.88 18.80 -15.63
N GLY A 285 -8.13 19.46 -14.49
CA GLY A 285 -8.60 18.81 -13.28
C GLY A 285 -7.47 18.04 -12.55
N TRP A 286 -7.82 17.42 -11.43
CA TRP A 286 -6.87 16.63 -10.63
C TRP A 286 -7.56 15.42 -10.01
N VAL A 287 -6.79 14.36 -9.77
CA VAL A 287 -7.27 13.16 -9.10
C VAL A 287 -7.03 13.31 -7.60
N LEU A 288 -8.08 13.16 -6.79
CA LEU A 288 -8.00 13.31 -5.35
C LEU A 288 -6.98 12.33 -4.75
N GLY A 289 -5.99 12.87 -4.03
CA GLY A 289 -4.93 12.10 -3.38
C GLY A 289 -3.71 11.77 -4.25
N VAL A 290 -3.66 12.19 -5.52
CA VAL A 290 -2.43 12.07 -6.32
C VAL A 290 -1.44 13.16 -5.93
N GLY A 291 -0.29 12.71 -5.40
CA GLY A 291 0.84 13.55 -4.96
C GLY A 291 2.02 13.51 -5.93
N LYS A 292 3.25 13.62 -5.38
CA LYS A 292 4.50 13.61 -6.15
C LYS A 292 4.64 12.35 -6.99
N SER A 293 5.31 12.48 -8.14
CA SER A 293 5.72 11.29 -8.91
C SER A 293 6.78 10.49 -8.13
N ASP A 294 6.87 9.18 -8.40
CA ASP A 294 7.93 8.32 -7.82
C ASP A 294 9.35 8.91 -8.06
N LYS A 295 9.54 9.55 -9.21
CA LYS A 295 10.80 10.20 -9.56
C LYS A 295 11.08 11.41 -8.66
N ASP A 296 10.09 12.27 -8.45
CA ASP A 296 10.25 13.45 -7.60
C ASP A 296 10.46 13.04 -6.14
N GLN A 297 9.75 12.00 -5.69
CA GLN A 297 9.96 11.41 -4.37
C GLN A 297 11.38 10.83 -4.20
N ALA A 298 11.90 10.15 -5.22
CA ALA A 298 13.25 9.61 -5.21
C ALA A 298 14.32 10.73 -5.24
N LEU A 299 14.10 11.80 -6.01
CA LEU A 299 14.97 12.97 -6.06
C LEU A 299 15.02 13.69 -4.71
N ASP A 300 13.89 13.83 -4.02
CA ASP A 300 13.85 14.36 -2.66
C ASP A 300 14.72 13.53 -1.70
N TRP A 301 14.59 12.20 -1.72
CA TRP A 301 15.40 11.32 -0.89
C TRP A 301 16.89 11.42 -1.23
N LEU A 302 17.25 11.48 -2.51
CA LEU A 302 18.63 11.63 -2.97
C LEU A 302 19.26 12.95 -2.48
N ASN A 303 18.46 14.01 -2.39
CA ASN A 303 18.92 15.32 -1.93
C ASN A 303 18.92 15.46 -0.40
N SER A 304 18.17 14.63 0.32
CA SER A 304 17.92 14.79 1.77
C SER A 304 18.45 13.66 2.67
N TYR A 305 19.06 12.60 2.11
CA TYR A 305 19.55 11.50 2.94
C TYR A 305 20.69 11.93 3.89
N LEU A 306 20.65 11.38 5.11
CA LEU A 306 21.71 11.61 6.09
C LEU A 306 23.01 10.93 5.65
N ARG A 307 24.13 11.66 5.71
CA ARG A 307 25.46 11.17 5.32
C ARG A 307 26.35 10.78 6.50
N ALA A 308 26.10 11.36 7.68
CA ALA A 308 26.91 11.11 8.86
C ALA A 308 26.42 9.85 9.60
N PRO A 309 27.27 8.83 9.82
CA PRO A 309 26.88 7.59 10.49
C PRO A 309 26.24 7.82 11.87
N ASN A 310 26.81 8.74 12.67
CA ASN A 310 26.29 9.04 14.01
C ASN A 310 24.88 9.64 13.97
N ASP A 311 24.56 10.45 12.95
CA ASP A 311 23.23 11.04 12.81
C ASP A 311 22.20 10.01 12.33
N ILE A 312 22.61 9.09 11.45
CA ILE A 312 21.79 7.94 11.05
C ILE A 312 21.47 7.08 12.28
N TYR A 313 22.47 6.75 13.09
CA TYR A 313 22.28 5.96 14.31
C TYR A 313 21.38 6.68 15.32
N ARG A 314 21.61 7.98 15.58
CA ARG A 314 20.76 8.77 16.49
C ARG A 314 19.32 8.85 16.00
N LYS A 315 19.12 9.06 14.69
CA LYS A 315 17.78 9.15 14.11
C LYS A 315 17.07 7.80 14.16
N SER A 316 17.77 6.71 13.83
CA SER A 316 17.28 5.33 13.98
C SER A 316 16.88 5.05 15.44
N GLN A 317 17.74 5.39 16.41
CA GLN A 317 17.47 5.19 17.83
C GLN A 317 16.21 5.94 18.29
N LYS A 318 16.02 7.19 17.87
CA LYS A 318 14.80 7.94 18.19
C LYS A 318 13.53 7.32 17.60
N MET A 319 13.61 6.77 16.38
CA MET A 319 12.47 6.06 15.79
C MET A 319 12.18 4.77 16.55
N ILE A 320 13.21 3.98 16.85
CA ILE A 320 13.11 2.76 17.67
C ILE A 320 12.49 3.05 19.04
N GLU A 321 12.92 4.10 19.74
CA GLU A 321 12.38 4.49 21.06
C GLU A 321 10.91 4.95 21.00
N HIS A 322 10.45 5.44 19.86
CA HIS A 322 9.06 5.85 19.64
C HIS A 322 8.17 4.68 19.15
N ASP A 323 8.72 3.81 18.30
CA ASP A 323 7.96 2.83 17.52
C ASP A 323 8.01 1.40 18.10
N ILE A 324 8.94 1.11 19.02
CA ILE A 324 9.06 -0.21 19.66
C ILE A 324 8.50 -0.15 21.08
N ASP A 325 7.37 -0.83 21.28
CA ASP A 325 6.86 -1.11 22.62
C ASP A 325 7.61 -2.30 23.24
N VAL A 326 8.39 -2.02 24.29
CA VAL A 326 9.11 -3.03 25.07
C VAL A 326 8.47 -3.33 26.43
N SER A 327 7.33 -2.71 26.75
CA SER A 327 6.71 -2.82 28.08
C SER A 327 6.27 -4.24 28.43
N GLY A 328 6.04 -5.09 27.43
CA GLY A 328 5.70 -6.50 27.60
C GLY A 328 6.89 -7.45 27.84
N PHE A 329 8.14 -6.96 27.77
CA PHE A 329 9.33 -7.78 27.98
C PHE A 329 9.91 -7.66 29.38
N ASP A 330 10.46 -8.77 29.89
CA ASP A 330 11.28 -8.82 31.10
C ASP A 330 12.46 -7.86 30.97
N GLU A 331 12.89 -7.25 32.08
CA GLU A 331 13.95 -6.21 32.09
C GLU A 331 15.26 -6.70 31.43
N ASP A 332 15.60 -7.98 31.60
CA ASP A 332 16.83 -8.55 31.03
C ASP A 332 16.73 -8.84 29.52
N MET A 333 15.52 -8.85 28.96
CA MET A 333 15.19 -9.11 27.56
C MET A 333 14.93 -7.85 26.72
N GLN A 334 14.63 -6.70 27.33
CA GLN A 334 14.26 -5.48 26.59
C GLN A 334 15.33 -5.07 25.55
N ASP A 335 16.61 -5.05 25.92
CA ASP A 335 17.69 -4.69 25.00
C ASP A 335 17.96 -5.77 23.93
N VAL A 336 17.66 -7.03 24.23
CA VAL A 336 17.70 -8.14 23.27
C VAL A 336 16.61 -7.97 22.22
N ALA A 337 15.36 -7.71 22.65
CA ALA A 337 14.22 -7.50 21.78
C ALA A 337 14.42 -6.29 20.85
N ILE A 338 14.85 -5.15 21.39
CA ILE A 338 15.18 -3.95 20.60
C ILE A 338 16.21 -4.28 19.52
N ARG A 339 17.25 -5.04 19.86
CA ARG A 339 18.33 -5.35 18.92
C ARG A 339 17.89 -6.33 17.83
N MET A 340 17.00 -7.27 18.16
CA MET A 340 16.38 -8.19 17.20
C MET A 340 15.50 -7.44 16.19
N ILE A 341 14.66 -6.52 16.66
CA ILE A 341 13.80 -5.68 15.81
C ILE A 341 14.66 -4.78 14.92
N HIS A 342 15.65 -4.09 15.48
CA HIS A 342 16.56 -3.23 14.72
C HIS A 342 17.32 -3.98 13.62
N ALA A 343 17.69 -5.24 13.86
CA ALA A 343 18.46 -6.03 12.89
C ALA A 343 17.68 -6.39 11.61
N CYS A 344 16.35 -6.36 11.66
CA CYS A 344 15.48 -6.65 10.52
C CYS A 344 14.65 -5.45 10.05
N GLY A 345 14.59 -4.36 10.82
CA GLY A 345 13.83 -3.16 10.47
C GLY A 345 12.31 -3.35 10.52
N ASP A 346 11.83 -4.36 11.25
CA ASP A 346 10.42 -4.75 11.32
C ASP A 346 9.97 -4.78 12.78
N VAL A 347 9.21 -3.77 13.20
CA VAL A 347 8.71 -3.62 14.59
C VAL A 347 7.76 -4.75 14.99
N ASP A 348 7.05 -5.35 14.02
CA ASP A 348 6.13 -6.46 14.26
C ASP A 348 6.87 -7.75 14.63
N VAL A 349 8.21 -7.81 14.50
CA VAL A 349 8.98 -8.93 15.03
C VAL A 349 8.86 -9.02 16.55
N GLY A 350 8.65 -7.90 17.25
CA GLY A 350 8.52 -7.86 18.70
C GLY A 350 7.43 -8.80 19.25
N VAL A 351 6.25 -8.84 18.61
CA VAL A 351 5.13 -9.65 19.10
C VAL A 351 5.36 -11.16 19.01
N ASP A 352 6.29 -11.59 18.17
CA ASP A 352 6.61 -13.01 17.95
C ASP A 352 7.79 -13.50 18.81
N ILE A 353 8.48 -12.62 19.53
CA ILE A 353 9.62 -13.03 20.36
C ILE A 353 9.10 -13.88 21.53
N ALA A 354 9.68 -15.07 21.68
CA ALA A 354 9.36 -15.98 22.78
C ALA A 354 10.66 -16.40 23.49
N TYR A 355 10.63 -16.46 24.81
CA TYR A 355 11.82 -16.74 25.62
C TYR A 355 11.45 -17.42 26.95
N SER A 356 12.42 -18.10 27.56
CA SER A 356 12.31 -18.59 28.93
C SER A 356 12.57 -17.47 29.93
N ALA A 357 11.89 -17.47 31.08
CA ALA A 357 12.17 -16.52 32.15
C ALA A 357 13.66 -16.53 32.53
N GLY A 358 14.29 -15.35 32.57
CA GLY A 358 15.72 -15.18 32.87
C GLY A 358 16.70 -15.68 31.80
N ALA A 359 16.23 -16.02 30.59
CA ALA A 359 17.08 -16.55 29.52
C ALA A 359 18.25 -15.62 29.16
N ALA A 360 18.00 -14.30 29.10
CA ALA A 360 19.05 -13.34 28.81
C ALA A 360 20.10 -13.29 29.93
N SER A 361 19.68 -13.32 31.20
CA SER A 361 20.58 -13.37 32.35
C SER A 361 21.47 -14.63 32.34
N VAL A 362 20.91 -15.79 31.98
CA VAL A 362 21.67 -17.04 31.83
C VAL A 362 22.69 -16.92 30.70
N GLY A 363 22.27 -16.43 29.53
CA GLY A 363 23.17 -16.22 28.39
C GLY A 363 24.33 -15.28 28.70
N ARG A 364 24.05 -14.15 29.35
CA ARG A 364 25.06 -13.18 29.81
C ARG A 364 26.07 -13.83 30.75
N THR A 365 25.58 -14.66 31.68
CA THR A 365 26.43 -15.37 32.65
C THR A 365 27.35 -16.38 31.96
N ALA A 366 26.82 -17.16 31.01
CA ALA A 366 27.62 -18.11 30.23
C ALA A 366 28.71 -17.39 29.42
N LEU A 367 28.36 -16.29 28.73
CA LEU A 367 29.33 -15.49 27.98
C LEU A 367 30.41 -14.90 28.89
N ALA A 368 30.03 -14.37 30.07
CA ALA A 368 30.97 -13.82 31.04
C ALA A 368 31.93 -14.87 31.65
N LYS A 369 31.56 -16.16 31.61
CA LYS A 369 32.43 -17.28 32.01
C LYS A 369 33.38 -17.76 30.90
N GLY A 370 33.30 -17.19 29.70
CA GLY A 370 34.10 -17.62 28.56
C GLY A 370 33.55 -18.85 27.83
N CYS A 371 32.29 -19.25 28.10
CA CYS A 371 31.68 -20.41 27.44
C CYS A 371 31.66 -20.23 25.90
N PRO A 372 31.82 -21.32 25.14
CA PRO A 372 31.81 -21.28 23.69
C PRO A 372 30.42 -20.91 23.14
N ILE A 373 30.43 -20.31 21.96
CA ILE A 373 29.24 -20.00 21.16
C ILE A 373 29.22 -20.96 19.97
N LEU A 374 28.19 -21.79 19.86
CA LEU A 374 28.06 -22.78 18.80
C LEU A 374 27.01 -22.30 17.80
N VAL A 375 27.36 -22.25 16.51
CA VAL A 375 26.45 -21.72 15.48
C VAL A 375 26.17 -22.73 14.38
N ASP A 376 24.97 -22.68 13.81
CA ASP A 376 24.53 -23.61 12.75
C ASP A 376 25.10 -23.28 11.37
N VAL A 377 25.35 -21.98 11.09
CA VAL A 377 25.88 -21.51 9.81
C VAL A 377 26.88 -20.34 9.98
N GLU A 378 27.76 -20.17 9.00
CA GLU A 378 28.77 -19.11 9.01
C GLU A 378 28.20 -17.70 9.03
N MET A 379 27.04 -17.44 8.42
CA MET A 379 26.46 -16.10 8.46
C MET A 379 26.14 -15.64 9.89
N VAL A 380 25.81 -16.57 10.79
CA VAL A 380 25.65 -16.25 12.22
C VAL A 380 27.02 -15.89 12.81
N SER A 381 28.07 -16.66 12.52
CA SER A 381 29.43 -16.40 13.04
C SER A 381 29.97 -15.02 12.64
N HIS A 382 29.65 -14.56 11.43
CA HIS A 382 30.04 -13.25 10.89
C HIS A 382 29.19 -12.09 11.43
N GLY A 383 27.94 -12.34 11.80
CA GLY A 383 27.07 -11.34 12.44
C GLY A 383 27.45 -11.04 13.89
N ILE A 384 28.26 -11.89 14.53
CA ILE A 384 28.68 -11.73 15.92
C ILE A 384 29.84 -10.72 16.00
N ILE A 385 29.62 -9.65 16.74
CA ILE A 385 30.56 -8.54 16.94
C ILE A 385 31.60 -8.97 17.97
N ARG A 386 32.76 -9.45 17.51
CA ARG A 386 33.82 -10.01 18.37
C ARG A 386 34.29 -9.07 19.47
N LYS A 387 34.39 -7.77 19.19
CA LYS A 387 34.77 -6.74 20.19
C LYS A 387 33.79 -6.59 21.37
N ARG A 388 32.59 -7.17 21.31
CA ARG A 388 31.63 -7.20 22.43
C ARG A 388 31.83 -8.41 23.35
N LEU A 389 32.59 -9.43 22.93
CA LEU A 389 32.83 -10.64 23.71
C LEU A 389 34.00 -10.42 24.68
N ALA A 390 33.70 -9.99 25.91
CA ALA A 390 34.72 -9.61 26.90
C ALA A 390 35.74 -10.73 27.21
N GLN A 391 35.32 -11.99 27.15
CA GLN A 391 36.16 -13.16 27.44
C GLN A 391 36.76 -13.80 26.18
N HIS A 392 36.69 -13.13 25.02
CA HIS A 392 37.14 -13.69 23.74
C HIS A 392 36.52 -15.08 23.46
N ASN A 393 35.25 -15.25 23.77
CA ASN A 393 34.51 -16.50 23.65
C ASN A 393 34.74 -17.15 22.27
N PRO A 394 35.11 -18.44 22.21
CA PRO A 394 35.20 -19.16 20.94
C PRO A 394 33.84 -19.13 20.23
N VAL A 395 33.82 -18.85 18.93
CA VAL A 395 32.62 -19.00 18.11
C VAL A 395 32.92 -20.09 17.09
N VAL A 396 32.18 -21.18 17.17
CA VAL A 396 32.44 -22.40 16.43
C VAL A 396 31.30 -22.65 15.45
N CYS A 397 31.66 -22.89 14.19
CA CYS A 397 30.78 -23.36 13.14
C CYS A 397 31.41 -24.60 12.51
N THR A 398 30.73 -25.73 12.57
CA THR A 398 31.20 -27.02 12.02
C THR A 398 30.54 -27.36 10.68
N LEU A 399 29.75 -26.45 10.12
CA LEU A 399 29.05 -26.64 8.84
C LEU A 399 30.01 -27.03 7.70
N ASN A 400 31.20 -26.40 7.68
CA ASN A 400 32.23 -26.61 6.66
C ASN A 400 33.34 -27.57 7.12
N ASP A 401 33.17 -28.28 8.23
CA ASP A 401 34.08 -29.38 8.58
C ASP A 401 34.07 -30.41 7.44
N ALA A 402 35.26 -30.87 7.03
CA ALA A 402 35.41 -31.80 5.92
C ALA A 402 34.64 -33.12 6.12
N ARG A 403 34.32 -33.47 7.38
CA ARG A 403 33.57 -34.67 7.76
C ARG A 403 32.04 -34.49 7.66
N THR A 404 31.55 -33.25 7.66
CA THR A 404 30.10 -32.94 7.69
C THR A 404 29.30 -33.52 6.52
N PRO A 405 29.76 -33.46 5.25
CA PRO A 405 29.02 -34.06 4.15
C PRO A 405 28.81 -35.57 4.31
N ALA A 406 29.85 -36.32 4.67
CA ALA A 406 29.77 -37.76 4.86
C ALA A 406 28.85 -38.11 6.05
N LYS A 407 28.91 -37.34 7.15
CA LYS A 407 28.02 -37.55 8.30
C LYS A 407 26.55 -37.26 7.98
N ALA A 408 26.29 -36.28 7.12
CA ALA A 408 24.94 -35.96 6.66
C ALA A 408 24.33 -37.11 5.84
N GLU A 409 25.13 -37.74 4.99
CA GLU A 409 24.73 -38.92 4.23
C GLU A 409 24.49 -40.13 5.15
N GLU A 410 25.41 -40.40 6.08
CA GLU A 410 25.29 -41.48 7.09
C GLU A 410 23.99 -41.37 7.89
N LEU A 411 23.65 -40.16 8.33
CA LEU A 411 22.47 -39.90 9.16
C LEU A 411 21.18 -39.65 8.36
N GLY A 412 21.24 -39.60 7.02
CA GLY A 412 20.10 -39.26 6.17
C GLY A 412 19.50 -37.87 6.47
N THR A 413 20.34 -36.91 6.83
CA THR A 413 19.91 -35.56 7.28
C THR A 413 20.65 -34.46 6.54
N THR A 414 20.31 -33.20 6.82
CA THR A 414 20.98 -32.04 6.23
C THR A 414 22.37 -31.83 6.81
N ARG A 415 23.28 -31.19 6.04
CA ARG A 415 24.61 -30.80 6.53
C ARG A 415 24.56 -29.98 7.80
N SER A 416 23.65 -29.01 7.91
CA SER A 416 23.53 -28.18 9.11
C SER A 416 23.11 -28.98 10.34
N ALA A 417 22.30 -30.04 10.20
CA ALA A 417 21.96 -30.92 11.31
C ALA A 417 23.14 -31.85 11.68
N ALA A 418 23.76 -32.49 10.69
CA ALA A 418 24.89 -33.39 10.90
C ALA A 418 26.13 -32.67 11.46
N ALA A 419 26.30 -31.38 11.19
CA ALA A 419 27.39 -30.57 11.72
C ALA A 419 27.42 -30.53 13.25
N LEU A 420 26.26 -30.66 13.91
CA LEU A 420 26.15 -30.65 15.37
C LEU A 420 26.86 -31.83 16.03
N GLU A 421 27.00 -32.95 15.31
CA GLU A 421 27.75 -34.13 15.79
C GLU A 421 29.22 -33.81 16.07
N PHE A 422 29.75 -32.72 15.48
CA PHE A 422 31.13 -32.28 15.68
C PHE A 422 31.28 -31.19 16.75
N TRP A 423 30.21 -30.83 17.47
CA TRP A 423 30.32 -29.89 18.60
C TRP A 423 30.98 -30.53 19.83
N GLY A 424 30.78 -31.84 20.04
CA GLY A 424 31.46 -32.61 21.08
C GLY A 424 31.38 -31.96 22.47
N ASP A 425 32.52 -31.94 23.16
CA ASP A 425 32.65 -31.39 24.53
C ASP A 425 32.39 -29.89 24.62
N TRP A 426 32.37 -29.17 23.49
CA TRP A 426 32.03 -27.74 23.52
C TRP A 426 30.56 -27.49 23.78
N LEU A 427 29.67 -28.49 23.68
CA LEU A 427 28.23 -28.27 23.80
C LEU A 427 27.79 -28.00 25.24
N GLU A 428 28.39 -28.67 26.23
CA GLU A 428 27.99 -28.54 27.63
C GLU A 428 28.19 -27.10 28.12
N GLY A 429 27.12 -26.47 28.62
CA GLY A 429 27.17 -25.09 29.13
C GLY A 429 27.41 -24.00 28.09
N SER A 430 27.41 -24.33 26.80
CA SER A 430 27.60 -23.37 25.70
C SER A 430 26.39 -22.45 25.48
N VAL A 431 26.58 -21.40 24.67
CA VAL A 431 25.46 -20.67 24.07
C VAL A 431 25.30 -21.12 22.62
N VAL A 432 24.22 -21.84 22.34
CA VAL A 432 23.90 -22.30 20.98
C VAL A 432 23.11 -21.23 20.25
N VAL A 433 23.47 -20.93 19.01
CA VAL A 433 22.81 -19.92 18.16
C VAL A 433 22.47 -20.52 16.80
N ILE A 434 21.19 -20.83 16.59
CA ILE A 434 20.67 -21.37 15.34
C ILE A 434 19.94 -20.26 14.59
N GLY A 435 20.55 -19.74 13.53
CA GLY A 435 20.02 -18.61 12.78
C GLY A 435 19.43 -18.95 11.42
N ASN A 436 19.63 -20.17 10.90
CA ASN A 436 19.22 -20.49 9.54
C ASN A 436 18.51 -21.83 9.41
N ALA A 437 19.06 -22.93 9.93
CA ALA A 437 18.62 -24.28 9.60
C ALA A 437 17.60 -24.83 10.63
N PRO A 438 16.31 -25.00 10.28
CA PRO A 438 15.33 -25.61 11.17
C PRO A 438 15.68 -27.06 11.53
N THR A 439 16.28 -27.79 10.59
CA THR A 439 16.74 -29.17 10.78
C THR A 439 17.85 -29.28 11.83
N ALA A 440 18.71 -28.27 11.96
CA ALA A 440 19.70 -28.21 13.03
C ALA A 440 19.03 -28.08 14.40
N LEU A 441 17.96 -27.27 14.50
CA LEU A 441 17.21 -27.12 15.75
C LEU A 441 16.48 -28.40 16.14
N PHE A 442 15.80 -29.05 15.19
CA PHE A 442 15.18 -30.36 15.46
C PHE A 442 16.20 -31.39 15.92
N HIS A 443 17.35 -31.48 15.23
CA HIS A 443 18.41 -32.44 15.57
C HIS A 443 19.00 -32.18 16.96
N LEU A 444 19.19 -30.90 17.33
CA LEU A 444 19.63 -30.51 18.66
C LEU A 444 18.63 -30.93 19.74
N ILE A 445 17.35 -30.59 19.56
CA ILE A 445 16.28 -30.91 20.52
C ILE A 445 16.21 -32.44 20.72
N GLN A 446 16.16 -33.20 19.62
CA GLN A 446 16.12 -34.65 19.68
C GLN A 446 17.36 -35.23 20.37
N GLY A 447 18.56 -34.73 20.04
CA GLY A 447 19.79 -35.18 20.66
C GLY A 447 19.86 -34.93 22.17
N ILE A 448 19.33 -33.81 22.65
CA ILE A 448 19.26 -33.51 24.08
C ILE A 448 18.26 -34.45 24.78
N LEU A 449 17.07 -34.65 24.20
CA LEU A 449 16.03 -35.52 24.78
C LEU A 449 16.48 -36.99 24.84
N ASP A 450 17.20 -37.45 23.81
CA ASP A 450 17.76 -38.81 23.75
C ASP A 450 18.97 -39.00 24.69
N GLY A 451 19.48 -37.94 25.32
CA GLY A 451 20.71 -37.97 26.11
C GLY A 451 22.00 -38.11 25.28
N ARG A 452 21.92 -37.97 23.94
CA ARG A 452 23.08 -38.00 23.04
C ARG A 452 23.90 -36.71 23.10
N PHE A 453 23.24 -35.59 23.36
CA PHE A 453 23.86 -34.27 23.43
C PHE A 453 23.82 -33.73 24.85
N ALA A 454 24.96 -33.21 25.31
CA ALA A 454 25.05 -32.46 26.55
C ALA A 454 24.17 -31.19 26.48
N LYS A 455 23.78 -30.66 27.64
CA LYS A 455 22.90 -29.50 27.72
C LYS A 455 23.69 -28.19 27.54
N PRO A 456 23.35 -27.33 26.57
CA PRO A 456 23.89 -25.97 26.54
C PRO A 456 23.27 -25.13 27.66
N ALA A 457 23.90 -24.00 27.98
CA ALA A 457 23.37 -23.04 28.95
C ALA A 457 22.17 -22.24 28.39
N LEU A 458 22.18 -21.95 27.09
CA LEU A 458 21.13 -21.20 26.40
C LEU A 458 21.04 -21.59 24.93
N ILE A 459 19.82 -21.67 24.40
CA ILE A 459 19.55 -21.81 22.95
C ILE A 459 18.92 -20.52 22.41
N VAL A 460 19.64 -19.82 21.53
CA VAL A 460 19.09 -18.73 20.71
C VAL A 460 18.72 -19.30 19.35
N ALA A 461 17.42 -19.49 19.09
CA ALA A 461 16.94 -20.17 17.90
C ALA A 461 16.04 -19.26 17.06
N CYS A 462 16.57 -18.69 15.99
CA CYS A 462 15.79 -17.93 15.02
C CYS A 462 15.96 -18.47 13.59
N PRO A 463 15.84 -19.79 13.30
CA PRO A 463 15.86 -20.26 11.92
C PRO A 463 14.73 -19.60 11.10
N VAL A 464 15.07 -19.22 9.86
CA VAL A 464 14.13 -18.64 8.88
C VAL A 464 13.75 -19.69 7.86
N GLY A 465 12.49 -19.66 7.40
CA GLY A 465 12.10 -20.53 6.30
C GLY A 465 10.60 -20.72 6.17
N PHE A 466 10.20 -21.21 5.00
CA PHE A 466 8.80 -21.56 4.72
C PHE A 466 8.44 -22.99 5.14
N VAL A 467 9.45 -23.84 5.37
CA VAL A 467 9.31 -25.25 5.73
C VAL A 467 10.12 -25.52 6.99
N GLY A 468 9.49 -26.07 8.03
CA GLY A 468 10.13 -26.54 9.25
C GLY A 468 10.54 -25.44 10.24
N ALA A 469 10.69 -24.18 9.81
CA ALA A 469 11.14 -23.09 10.67
C ALA A 469 10.17 -22.84 11.83
N MET A 470 8.89 -22.63 11.55
CA MET A 470 7.87 -22.44 12.57
C MET A 470 7.79 -23.66 13.49
N GLU A 471 7.70 -24.84 12.89
CA GLU A 471 7.54 -26.12 13.58
C GLU A 471 8.71 -26.40 14.54
N SER A 472 9.95 -26.14 14.11
CA SER A 472 11.14 -26.34 14.94
C SER A 472 11.18 -25.42 16.16
N LYS A 473 10.76 -24.16 16.00
CA LYS A 473 10.74 -23.16 17.08
C LYS A 473 9.57 -23.40 18.04
N GLU A 474 8.41 -23.77 17.52
CA GLU A 474 7.27 -24.17 18.36
C GLU A 474 7.58 -25.45 19.14
N THR A 475 8.35 -26.38 18.56
CA THR A 475 8.82 -27.58 19.27
C THR A 475 9.78 -27.20 20.40
N LEU A 476 10.71 -26.26 20.17
CA LEU A 476 11.58 -25.74 21.23
C LEU A 476 10.77 -25.12 22.38
N ILE A 477 9.75 -24.33 22.06
CA ILE A 477 8.88 -23.68 23.04
C ILE A 477 8.09 -24.71 23.84
N ALA A 478 7.46 -25.67 23.16
CA ALA A 478 6.60 -26.66 23.77
C ALA A 478 7.37 -27.64 24.68
N LEU A 479 8.61 -28.00 24.31
CA LEU A 479 9.43 -28.98 25.03
C LEU A 479 10.46 -28.33 25.96
N ALA A 480 10.42 -27.01 26.17
CA ALA A 480 11.41 -26.30 26.97
C ALA A 480 11.56 -26.85 28.41
N GLY A 481 10.44 -27.26 29.02
CA GLY A 481 10.44 -27.89 30.34
C GLY A 481 11.16 -29.23 30.38
N ASP A 482 10.93 -30.08 29.37
CA ASP A 482 11.56 -31.40 29.26
C ASP A 482 13.05 -31.31 28.91
N LEU A 483 13.41 -30.35 28.06
CA LEU A 483 14.80 -30.05 27.74
C LEU A 483 15.58 -29.59 28.97
N GLY A 484 14.94 -28.77 29.82
CA GLY A 484 15.60 -28.12 30.96
C GLY A 484 16.70 -27.14 30.52
N VAL A 485 16.52 -26.51 29.35
CA VAL A 485 17.46 -25.57 28.74
C VAL A 485 16.71 -24.28 28.39
N PRO A 486 17.11 -23.11 28.93
CA PRO A 486 16.53 -21.83 28.56
C PRO A 486 16.66 -21.55 27.05
N TYR A 487 15.70 -20.80 26.50
CA TYR A 487 15.74 -20.38 25.10
C TYR A 487 15.34 -18.93 24.88
N ILE A 488 15.77 -18.39 23.73
CA ILE A 488 15.27 -17.18 23.09
C ILE A 488 14.98 -17.52 21.63
N THR A 489 13.76 -17.28 21.15
CA THR A 489 13.33 -17.60 19.79
C THR A 489 12.37 -16.55 19.25
N LEU A 490 11.99 -16.72 17.98
CA LEU A 490 11.04 -15.89 17.26
C LEU A 490 9.99 -16.81 16.63
N ARG A 491 8.72 -16.70 16.96
CA ARG A 491 7.66 -17.58 16.43
C ARG A 491 7.48 -17.44 14.90
N GLY A 492 6.69 -18.33 14.30
CA GLY A 492 6.35 -18.26 12.87
C GLY A 492 7.51 -18.53 11.92
N ARG A 493 7.47 -17.95 10.71
CA ARG A 493 8.46 -18.20 9.63
C ARG A 493 9.64 -17.23 9.61
N ARG A 494 9.49 -16.08 10.27
CA ARG A 494 10.53 -15.03 10.35
C ARG A 494 11.72 -15.52 11.18
N GLY A 495 12.89 -14.97 10.92
CA GLY A 495 14.13 -15.37 11.57
C GLY A 495 15.33 -14.87 10.77
N GLY A 496 16.44 -15.59 10.86
CA GLY A 496 17.62 -15.38 10.04
C GLY A 496 18.85 -15.13 10.89
N SER A 497 20.02 -15.28 10.26
CA SER A 497 21.30 -15.11 10.91
C SER A 497 21.50 -13.72 11.53
N ALA A 498 20.95 -12.67 10.90
CA ALA A 498 21.03 -11.31 11.41
C ALA A 498 20.29 -11.18 12.76
N ILE A 499 19.07 -11.71 12.87
CA ILE A 499 18.28 -11.67 14.10
C ILE A 499 18.96 -12.50 15.19
N ALA A 500 19.36 -13.74 14.89
CA ALA A 500 20.01 -14.62 15.86
C ALA A 500 21.34 -14.02 16.39
N ALA A 501 22.18 -13.50 15.51
CA ALA A 501 23.43 -12.85 15.90
C ALA A 501 23.18 -11.54 16.66
N SER A 502 22.14 -10.79 16.31
CA SER A 502 21.78 -9.56 17.02
C SER A 502 21.37 -9.82 18.47
N ALA A 503 20.62 -10.90 18.72
CA ALA A 503 20.26 -11.33 20.07
C ALA A 503 21.53 -11.65 20.88
N LEU A 504 22.43 -12.46 20.33
CA LEU A 504 23.71 -12.76 20.98
C LEU A 504 24.55 -11.50 21.25
N ASN A 505 24.58 -10.56 20.30
CA ASN A 505 25.31 -9.30 20.45
C ASN A 505 24.76 -8.41 21.58
N ALA A 506 23.45 -8.47 21.86
CA ALA A 506 22.83 -7.80 23.01
C ALA A 506 23.18 -8.51 24.33
N LEU A 507 23.21 -9.85 24.32
CA LEU A 507 23.66 -10.64 25.46
C LEU A 507 25.11 -10.31 25.82
N ALA A 508 26.00 -10.21 24.82
CA ALA A 508 27.41 -9.91 25.02
C ALA A 508 27.67 -8.51 25.62
N LYS A 509 26.91 -7.49 25.18
CA LYS A 509 27.02 -6.12 25.70
C LYS A 509 25.72 -5.36 25.50
N LYS A 510 25.20 -4.75 26.57
CA LYS A 510 24.00 -3.88 26.53
C LYS A 510 24.21 -2.70 25.56
N GLY A 511 23.13 -2.32 24.86
CA GLY A 511 23.08 -1.12 24.00
C GLY A 511 23.25 -1.37 22.49
N ILE A 512 22.80 -0.40 21.69
CA ILE A 512 22.70 -0.50 20.22
C ILE A 512 24.02 -0.14 19.52
N THR A 513 24.86 0.70 20.13
CA THR A 513 26.11 1.26 19.57
C THR A 513 27.16 0.20 19.26
N GLN A 514 27.63 0.12 18.01
CA GLN A 514 28.53 -0.95 17.55
C GLN A 514 29.75 -1.14 18.42
#